data_AF-A0A7Y0X9C0-F1
#
_entry.id   AF-A0A7Y0X9C0-F1
#
_cell.length_a   1.000
_cell.length_b   1.000
_cell.length_c   1.000
_cell.angle_alpha   90.00
_cell.angle_beta   90.00
_cell.angle_gamma   90.00
#
_symmetry.space_group_name_H-M   'P 1'
#
loop_
_entity.id
_entity.type
_entity.pdbx_description
1 polymer ?
#
loop_
_entity_poly.entity_id
_entity_poly.type
_entity_poly.pdbx_seq_one_letter_code
_entity_poly.pdbx_strand_id
1 'polypeptide(L)'
;SEDKITQAGVDSGLALVEVNSLMCVTRSGILRRHFPVALAKKQCTVNQDLKVLSFYDNSVADYVLLMMQGFEQHILDKLTKTGTTVESLKFDEFSVYPFMLPPLKE
;
A
#
# COMPACT_ATOMS: atom_id res chain seq x y z
N SER A 1 20.03 -11.89 7.25
CA SER A 1 19.73 -12.97 6.30
C SER A 1 18.76 -12.39 5.29
N GLU A 2 19.13 -12.29 4.02
CA GLU A 2 18.25 -11.78 2.97
C GLU A 2 17.67 -12.97 2.21
N ASP A 3 16.35 -13.12 2.22
CA ASP A 3 15.67 -14.15 1.44
C ASP A 3 15.64 -13.72 -0.03
N LYS A 4 16.24 -14.55 -0.89
CA LYS A 4 16.28 -14.34 -2.34
C LYS A 4 15.14 -15.09 -2.99
N ILE A 5 14.27 -14.37 -3.69
CA ILE A 5 13.14 -14.96 -4.40
C ILE A 5 13.63 -15.42 -5.78
N THR A 6 13.47 -16.71 -6.08
CA THR A 6 13.79 -17.30 -7.39
C THR A 6 12.67 -17.06 -8.39
N GLN A 7 12.96 -17.12 -9.69
CA GLN A 7 11.97 -16.96 -10.76
C GLN A 7 10.77 -17.92 -10.60
N ALA A 8 11.02 -19.14 -10.09
CA ALA A 8 9.99 -20.13 -9.79
C ALA A 8 8.99 -19.69 -8.70
N GLY A 9 9.38 -18.79 -7.78
CA GLY A 9 8.48 -18.23 -6.78
C GLY A 9 7.49 -17.22 -7.36
N VAL A 10 7.88 -16.51 -8.43
CA VAL A 10 6.98 -15.61 -9.18
C VAL A 10 5.85 -16.41 -9.83
N ASP A 11 6.21 -17.53 -10.47
CA ASP A 11 5.25 -18.43 -11.12
C ASP A 11 4.29 -19.13 -10.14
N SER A 12 4.64 -19.19 -8.85
CA SER A 12 3.78 -19.78 -7.79
C SER A 12 2.67 -18.86 -7.27
N GLY A 13 2.46 -17.69 -7.90
CA GLY A 13 1.38 -16.76 -7.55
C GLY A 13 1.82 -15.53 -6.75
N LEU A 14 3.13 -15.23 -6.72
CA LEU A 14 3.61 -13.93 -6.21
C LEU A 14 3.39 -12.88 -7.28
N ALA A 15 2.52 -11.90 -6.99
CA ALA A 15 2.24 -10.81 -7.91
C ALA A 15 3.49 -9.94 -8.09
N LEU A 16 3.89 -9.76 -9.36
CA LEU A 16 4.93 -8.83 -9.76
C LEU A 16 4.40 -7.40 -9.60
N VAL A 17 5.16 -6.56 -8.93
CA VAL A 17 4.85 -5.15 -8.71
C VAL A 17 5.66 -4.31 -9.67
N GLU A 18 4.96 -3.56 -10.51
CA GLU A 18 5.57 -2.66 -11.48
C GLU A 18 6.16 -1.41 -10.83
N VAL A 19 7.08 -0.77 -11.53
CA VAL A 19 7.64 0.51 -11.11
C VAL A 19 6.52 1.56 -11.02
N ASN A 20 6.59 2.43 -10.02
CA ASN A 20 5.59 3.45 -9.67
C ASN A 20 4.25 2.91 -9.15
N SER A 21 4.12 1.62 -8.87
CA SER A 21 3.02 1.13 -8.03
C SER A 21 3.18 1.58 -6.58
N LEU A 22 2.07 1.91 -5.93
CA LEU A 22 2.03 2.26 -4.51
C LEU A 22 1.90 0.99 -3.67
N MET A 23 2.71 0.88 -2.64
CA MET A 23 2.73 -0.24 -1.70
C MET A 23 2.37 0.26 -0.31
N CYS A 24 1.48 -0.44 0.38
CA CYS A 24 1.12 -0.12 1.76
C CYS A 24 1.02 -1.37 2.64
N VAL A 25 1.30 -1.20 3.93
CA VAL A 25 1.15 -2.28 4.92
C VAL A 25 -0.32 -2.43 5.30
N THR A 26 -0.81 -3.68 5.26
CA THR A 26 -2.20 -4.01 5.59
C THR A 26 -2.36 -4.89 6.82
N ARG A 27 -1.29 -5.52 7.30
CA ARG A 27 -1.29 -6.26 8.56
C ARG A 27 0.06 -6.12 9.24
N SER A 28 0.10 -5.44 10.38
CA SER A 28 1.31 -5.33 11.20
C SER A 28 1.00 -4.52 12.47
N GLY A 29 1.71 -4.82 13.57
CA GLY A 29 1.64 -4.00 14.78
C GLY A 29 2.13 -2.56 14.58
N ILE A 30 2.83 -2.26 13.47
CA ILE A 30 3.22 -0.88 13.12
C ILE A 30 2.00 0.02 12.90
N LEU A 31 0.86 -0.54 12.46
CA LEU A 31 -0.38 0.19 12.22
C LEU A 31 -1.01 0.76 13.51
N ARG A 32 -0.47 0.47 14.70
CA ARG A 32 -0.86 1.18 15.93
C ARG A 32 -0.37 2.62 15.99
N ARG A 33 0.66 2.95 15.22
CA ARG A 33 1.39 4.22 15.32
C ARG A 33 1.81 4.82 14.00
N HIS A 34 1.85 4.02 12.94
CA HIS A 34 2.31 4.48 11.63
C HIS A 34 1.66 3.66 10.51
N PHE A 35 1.30 4.30 9.39
CA PHE A 35 0.85 3.67 8.14
C PHE A 35 1.96 3.76 7.09
N PRO A 36 2.85 2.75 6.98
CA PRO A 36 3.91 2.76 5.99
C PRO A 36 3.34 2.64 4.59
N VAL A 37 3.68 3.62 3.75
CA VAL A 37 3.33 3.68 2.33
C VAL A 37 4.52 4.16 1.51
N ALA A 38 4.77 3.54 0.36
CA ALA A 38 5.90 3.86 -0.51
C ALA A 38 5.62 3.53 -1.99
N LEU A 39 6.37 4.15 -2.90
CA LEU A 39 6.36 3.80 -4.33
C LEU A 39 7.47 2.78 -4.66
N ALA A 40 7.16 1.82 -5.52
CA ALA A 40 8.14 0.87 -6.04
C ALA A 40 9.09 1.58 -7.03
N LYS A 41 10.37 1.69 -6.68
CA LYS A 41 11.41 2.29 -7.55
C LYS A 41 12.01 1.30 -8.56
N LYS A 42 11.74 0.02 -8.37
CA LYS A 42 12.17 -1.08 -9.24
C LYS A 42 11.09 -2.15 -9.19
N GLN A 43 11.02 -2.95 -10.23
CA GLN A 43 10.15 -4.11 -10.24
C GLN A 43 10.52 -5.04 -9.07
N CYS A 44 9.52 -5.45 -8.31
CA CYS A 44 9.70 -6.28 -7.14
C CYS A 44 8.51 -7.21 -6.93
N THR A 45 8.56 -8.01 -5.88
CA THR A 45 7.43 -8.79 -5.39
C THR A 45 7.16 -8.41 -3.95
N VAL A 46 5.95 -8.68 -3.49
CA VAL A 46 5.51 -8.34 -2.12
C VAL A 46 5.01 -9.56 -1.38
N ASN A 47 5.07 -9.49 -0.05
CA ASN A 47 4.46 -10.49 0.83
C ASN A 47 2.95 -10.23 1.01
N GLN A 48 2.27 -11.15 1.71
CA GLN A 48 0.82 -11.11 1.91
C GLN A 48 0.34 -10.01 2.87
N ASP A 49 1.24 -9.44 3.66
CA ASP A 49 0.93 -8.37 4.61
C ASP A 49 0.95 -6.98 3.95
N LEU A 50 1.39 -6.90 2.69
CA LEU A 50 1.38 -5.71 1.85
C LEU A 50 0.23 -5.75 0.84
N LYS A 51 -0.27 -4.58 0.48
CA LYS A 51 -1.10 -4.38 -0.71
C LYS A 51 -0.42 -3.44 -1.68
N VAL A 52 -0.74 -3.63 -2.94
CA VAL A 52 -0.18 -2.90 -4.07
C VAL A 52 -1.34 -2.25 -4.81
N LEU A 53 -1.24 -0.96 -5.04
CA LEU A 53 -2.12 -0.20 -5.91
C LEU A 53 -1.34 0.15 -7.18
N SER A 54 -1.78 -0.38 -8.30
CA SER A 54 -1.27 0.01 -9.62
C SER A 54 -2.11 1.14 -10.16
N PHE A 55 -1.46 2.15 -10.70
CA PHE A 55 -2.14 3.29 -11.30
C PHE A 55 -2.40 3.05 -12.78
N TYR A 56 -3.57 3.48 -13.24
CA TYR A 56 -3.84 3.56 -14.68
C TYR A 56 -2.97 4.65 -15.34
N ASP A 57 -2.83 5.78 -14.66
CA ASP A 57 -1.93 6.88 -15.04
C ASP A 57 -0.86 7.04 -13.97
N ASN A 58 0.41 6.81 -14.32
CA ASN A 58 1.51 6.94 -13.37
C ASN A 58 1.82 8.39 -12.99
N SER A 59 1.28 9.39 -13.69
CA SER A 59 1.48 10.80 -13.36
C SER A 59 0.96 11.18 -11.96
N VAL A 60 -0.02 10.43 -11.44
CA VAL A 60 -0.62 10.68 -10.12
C VAL A 60 0.13 9.99 -8.96
N ALA A 61 1.13 9.17 -9.24
CA ALA A 61 1.75 8.29 -8.24
C ALA A 61 2.34 9.07 -7.04
N ASP A 62 3.10 10.13 -7.31
CA ASP A 62 3.71 10.98 -6.29
C ASP A 62 2.66 11.74 -5.48
N TYR A 63 1.61 12.25 -6.15
CA TYR A 63 0.50 12.91 -5.46
C TYR A 63 -0.22 11.93 -4.52
N VAL A 64 -0.53 10.72 -4.99
CA VAL A 64 -1.22 9.72 -4.18
C VAL A 64 -0.35 9.29 -3.00
N LEU A 65 0.96 9.16 -3.19
CA LEU A 65 1.89 8.90 -2.08
C LEU A 65 1.79 10.00 -1.00
N LEU A 66 1.89 11.27 -1.41
CA LEU A 66 1.79 12.41 -0.49
C LEU A 66 0.43 12.48 0.20
N MET A 67 -0.65 12.24 -0.54
CA MET A 67 -2.02 12.22 -0.01
C MET A 67 -2.17 11.11 1.05
N MET A 68 -1.69 9.90 0.79
CA MET A 68 -1.75 8.80 1.74
C MET A 68 -0.93 9.07 3.01
N GLN A 69 0.23 9.72 2.87
CA GLN A 69 1.03 10.16 4.01
C GLN A 69 0.30 11.25 4.83
N GLY A 70 -0.34 12.21 4.17
CA GLY A 70 -1.13 13.25 4.83
C GLY A 70 -2.40 12.73 5.53
N PHE A 71 -3.01 11.68 4.97
CA PHE A 71 -4.20 11.02 5.53
C PHE A 71 -3.88 9.92 6.55
N GLU A 72 -2.61 9.71 6.87
CA GLU A 72 -2.15 8.63 7.74
C GLU A 72 -2.98 8.50 9.02
N GLN A 73 -3.14 9.58 9.79
CA GLN A 73 -3.88 9.52 11.05
C GLN A 73 -5.34 9.12 10.85
N HIS A 74 -5.98 9.59 9.77
CA HIS A 74 -7.35 9.20 9.43
C HIS A 74 -7.44 7.71 9.08
N ILE A 75 -6.48 7.22 8.29
CA ILE A 75 -6.40 5.80 7.91
C ILE A 75 -6.26 4.94 9.19
N LEU A 76 -5.35 5.31 10.09
CA LEU A 76 -5.15 4.60 11.34
C LEU A 76 -6.42 4.61 12.21
N ASP A 77 -7.07 5.77 12.40
CA ASP A 77 -8.20 5.88 13.32
C ASP A 77 -9.51 5.29 12.81
N LYS A 78 -9.75 5.35 11.49
CA LYS A 78 -11.05 5.00 10.89
C LYS A 78 -11.00 3.74 10.06
N LEU A 79 -9.88 3.51 9.37
CA LEU A 79 -9.74 2.47 8.35
C LEU A 79 -8.85 1.31 8.81
N THR A 80 -8.45 1.25 10.08
CA THR A 80 -7.84 0.04 10.67
C THR A 80 -8.79 -0.66 11.64
N LYS A 81 -8.66 -1.99 11.73
CA LYS A 81 -9.33 -2.83 12.72
C LYS A 81 -8.43 -2.92 13.94
N THR A 82 -8.91 -2.34 15.04
CA THR A 82 -8.29 -2.43 16.36
C THR A 82 -8.92 -3.53 17.21
N GLY A 83 -8.11 -4.17 18.06
CA GLY A 83 -8.56 -5.26 18.95
C GLY A 83 -8.33 -6.69 18.45
N THR A 84 -7.65 -6.85 17.31
CA THR A 84 -7.08 -8.15 16.89
C THR A 84 -5.67 -8.32 17.45
N THR A 85 -5.15 -9.56 17.50
CA THR A 85 -3.77 -9.84 17.97
C THR A 85 -2.72 -9.03 17.19
N VAL A 86 -2.98 -8.77 15.90
CA VAL A 86 -2.23 -7.86 15.03
C VAL A 86 -3.20 -6.91 14.34
N GLU A 87 -2.89 -5.61 14.34
CA GLU A 87 -3.70 -4.60 13.64
C GLU A 87 -3.75 -4.88 12.14
N SER A 88 -4.89 -4.54 11.53
CA SER A 88 -5.06 -4.73 10.08
C SER A 88 -5.88 -3.63 9.44
N LEU A 89 -5.60 -3.33 8.17
CA LEU A 89 -6.38 -2.39 7.38
C LEU A 89 -7.75 -3.01 7.05
N LYS A 90 -8.83 -2.23 7.21
CA LYS A 90 -10.16 -2.54 6.71
C LYS A 90 -10.19 -2.32 5.20
N PHE A 91 -9.57 -3.24 4.46
CA PHE A 91 -9.31 -3.04 3.04
C PHE A 91 -10.57 -2.72 2.22
N ASP A 92 -11.69 -3.39 2.51
CA ASP A 92 -12.95 -3.15 1.80
C ASP A 92 -13.42 -1.70 1.97
N GLU A 93 -13.40 -1.17 3.20
CA GLU A 93 -13.72 0.23 3.50
C GLU A 93 -12.70 1.20 2.92
N PHE A 94 -11.40 0.87 3.01
CA PHE A 94 -10.31 1.68 2.47
C PHE A 94 -10.41 1.82 0.94
N SER A 95 -10.75 0.75 0.23
CA SER A 95 -10.78 0.70 -1.24
C SER A 95 -11.89 1.56 -1.86
N VAL A 96 -12.95 1.85 -1.09
CA VAL A 96 -14.10 2.65 -1.53
C VAL A 96 -14.13 4.03 -0.87
N TYR A 97 -13.16 4.33 0.00
CA TYR A 97 -13.10 5.61 0.70
C TYR A 97 -12.81 6.74 -0.30
N PRO A 98 -13.58 7.84 -0.29
CA PRO A 98 -13.37 8.95 -1.21
C PRO A 98 -12.17 9.80 -0.76
N PHE A 99 -10.98 9.47 -1.27
CA PHE A 99 -9.80 10.32 -1.14
C PHE A 99 -9.87 11.49 -2.12
N MET A 100 -9.27 12.62 -1.74
CA MET A 100 -9.23 13.78 -2.62
C MET A 100 -8.26 13.54 -3.78
N LEU A 101 -8.70 13.88 -4.99
CA LEU A 101 -7.86 13.96 -6.17
C LEU A 101 -7.87 15.41 -6.66
N PRO A 102 -6.72 15.95 -7.08
CA PRO A 102 -6.65 17.31 -7.59
C PRO A 102 -7.22 17.33 -9.01
N PRO A 103 -7.64 18.50 -9.51
CA PRO A 103 -7.92 18.65 -10.94
C PRO A 103 -6.65 18.32 -11.76
N LEU A 104 -6.83 17.82 -12.98
CA LEU A 104 -5.73 17.41 -13.88
C LEU A 104 -4.73 18.53 -14.24
N LYS A 105 -5.04 19.79 -13.93
CA LYS A 105 -4.14 20.92 -14.06
C LYS A 105 -3.68 21.34 -12.68
N GLU A 106 -2.39 21.17 -12.41
CA GLU A 106 -1.66 21.97 -11.43
C GLU A 106 -1.15 23.26 -12.08
#